data_AF-A0A316JAA5-F1
#
_entry.id   AF-A0A316JAA5-F1
#
_cell.length_a   1.000
_cell.length_b   1.000
_cell.length_c   1.000
_cell.angle_alpha   90.00
_cell.angle_beta   90.00
_cell.angle_gamma   90.00
#
_symmetry.space_group_name_H-M   'P 1'
#
loop_
_entity.id
_entity.type
_entity.pdbx_description
1 polymer ?
#
loop_
_entity_poly.entity_id
_entity_poly.type
_entity_poly.pdbx_seq_one_letter_code
_entity_poly.pdbx_strand_id
1 'polypeptide(L)'
;MLEEAEDRVARAAIEGRQMRAGGTVISCLPKPYHDSRKPLVILESPYGGNVARNTEYARACLLDCLRRGEAPIASHLLHTQVLDDMRPDERELGIEAGLAWYRVAEKCVVYEDFGMSRGMAEGTARARSYGVPVEYRRLEGWRVAA
;
A
#
# COMPACT_ATOMS: atom_id res chain seq x y z
N MET A 1 -10.16 14.82 -27.45
CA MET A 1 -9.09 15.83 -27.66
C MET A 1 -8.70 16.58 -26.39
N LEU A 2 -9.62 17.03 -25.53
CA LEU A 2 -9.27 17.67 -24.25
C LEU A 2 -8.80 16.65 -23.18
N GLU A 3 -9.50 15.53 -23.03
CA GLU A 3 -9.10 14.44 -22.11
C GLU A 3 -7.73 13.84 -22.43
N GLU A 4 -7.39 13.65 -23.71
CA GLU A 4 -6.10 13.10 -24.13
C GLU A 4 -4.93 14.08 -23.87
N ALA A 5 -5.22 15.38 -23.87
CA ALA A 5 -4.24 16.40 -23.54
C ALA A 5 -3.99 16.45 -22.03
N GLU A 6 -5.05 16.32 -21.23
CA GLU A 6 -4.96 16.26 -19.76
C GLU A 6 -4.22 15.01 -19.28
N ASP A 7 -4.48 13.85 -19.88
CA ASP A 7 -3.81 12.58 -19.53
C ASP A 7 -2.31 12.59 -19.90
N ARG A 8 -1.94 13.25 -21.00
CA ARG A 8 -0.53 13.47 -21.37
C ARG A 8 0.19 14.43 -20.42
N VAL A 9 -0.49 15.47 -19.96
CA VAL A 9 0.06 16.43 -18.99
C VAL A 9 0.27 15.77 -17.62
N ALA A 10 -0.68 14.93 -17.18
CA ALA A 10 -0.55 14.16 -15.95
C ALA A 10 0.65 13.20 -15.99
N ARG A 11 0.85 12.49 -17.11
CA ARG A 11 2.01 11.60 -17.30
C ARG A 11 3.33 12.36 -17.32
N ALA A 12 3.41 13.50 -18.01
CA ALA A 12 4.63 14.32 -18.06
C ALA A 12 5.01 14.89 -16.68
N ALA A 13 4.02 15.22 -15.84
CA ALA A 13 4.24 15.68 -14.47
C ALA A 13 4.75 14.57 -13.53
N ILE A 14 4.25 13.34 -13.68
CA ILE A 14 4.73 12.16 -12.93
C ILE A 14 6.16 11.78 -13.36
N GLU A 15 6.50 11.94 -14.63
CA GLU A 15 7.86 11.72 -15.18
C GLU A 15 8.85 12.86 -14.85
N GLY A 16 8.43 13.92 -14.15
CA GLY A 16 9.30 15.04 -13.77
C GLY A 16 9.77 15.92 -14.93
N ARG A 17 9.11 15.85 -16.11
CA ARG A 17 9.45 16.71 -17.25
C ARG A 17 8.79 18.07 -17.12
N GLN A 18 9.58 19.12 -16.94
CA GLN A 18 9.10 20.51 -17.03
C GLN A 18 8.76 20.87 -18.48
N MET A 19 7.51 21.23 -18.73
CA MET A 19 7.08 21.82 -20.02
C MET A 19 7.14 23.34 -19.91
N ARG A 20 7.68 24.02 -20.93
CA ARG A 20 7.72 25.48 -21.04
C ARG A 20 6.79 25.94 -22.15
N ALA A 21 5.87 26.85 -21.85
CA ALA A 21 5.12 27.62 -22.84
C ALA A 21 5.28 29.11 -22.53
N GLY A 22 5.86 29.89 -23.46
CA GLY A 22 5.96 31.35 -23.34
C GLY A 22 6.88 31.89 -22.23
N GLY A 23 7.83 31.11 -21.73
CA GLY A 23 8.79 31.58 -20.71
C GLY A 23 8.28 31.52 -19.26
N THR A 24 7.00 31.22 -19.06
CA THR A 24 6.41 30.95 -17.74
C THR A 24 6.50 29.46 -17.45
N VAL A 25 7.06 29.09 -16.29
CA VAL A 25 6.96 27.71 -15.78
C VAL A 25 5.51 27.49 -15.37
N ILE A 26 4.75 26.77 -16.18
CA ILE A 26 3.43 26.30 -15.77
C ILE A 26 3.69 25.16 -14.78
N SER A 27 3.51 25.41 -13.48
CA SER A 27 3.46 24.31 -12.51
C SER A 27 2.15 23.56 -12.71
N CYS A 28 2.11 22.67 -13.70
CA CYS A 28 1.05 21.68 -13.88
C CYS A 28 1.13 20.57 -12.81
N LEU A 29 1.74 20.86 -11.64
CA LEU A 29 1.61 19.96 -10.50
C LEU A 29 0.10 19.77 -10.30
N PRO A 30 -0.41 18.54 -10.39
CA PRO A 30 -1.83 18.31 -10.17
C PRO A 30 -2.21 18.98 -8.85
N LYS A 31 -3.31 19.73 -8.84
CA LYS A 31 -3.86 20.29 -7.59
C LYS A 31 -3.82 19.17 -6.55
N PRO A 32 -3.26 19.38 -5.34
CA PRO A 32 -3.29 18.36 -4.31
C PRO A 32 -4.76 17.94 -4.15
N TYR A 33 -5.05 16.67 -4.47
CA TYR A 33 -6.41 16.17 -4.67
C TYR A 33 -7.28 16.29 -3.41
N HIS A 34 -6.68 16.56 -2.24
CA HIS A 34 -7.38 17.00 -1.03
C HIS A 34 -6.41 17.67 -0.03
N ASP A 35 -6.88 18.71 0.66
CA ASP A 35 -6.17 19.38 1.78
C ASP A 35 -6.15 18.51 3.07
N SER A 36 -6.86 17.38 3.05
CA SER A 36 -6.91 16.38 4.12
C SER A 36 -6.16 15.10 3.72
N ARG A 37 -4.85 15.21 3.47
CA ARG A 37 -4.03 14.07 3.07
C ARG A 37 -3.90 13.08 4.23
N LYS A 38 -4.51 11.91 4.09
CA LYS A 38 -4.26 10.76 4.97
C LYS A 38 -2.94 10.10 4.58
N PRO A 39 -2.07 9.72 5.55
CA PRO A 39 -0.84 9.00 5.22
C PRO A 39 -1.14 7.71 4.46
N LEU A 40 -0.47 7.49 3.33
CA LEU A 40 -0.56 6.23 2.58
C LEU A 40 0.28 5.16 3.29
N VAL A 41 -0.37 4.07 3.70
CA VAL A 41 0.25 3.05 4.54
C VAL A 41 0.19 1.69 3.87
N ILE A 42 1.32 1.00 3.77
CA ILE A 42 1.33 -0.43 3.48
C ILE A 42 1.12 -1.16 4.80
N LEU A 43 0.17 -2.07 4.85
CA LEU A 43 -0.11 -2.90 6.02
C LEU A 43 0.41 -4.31 5.77
N GLU A 44 1.24 -4.80 6.69
CA GLU A 44 1.74 -6.17 6.75
C GLU A 44 1.17 -6.89 7.97
N SER A 45 0.58 -8.06 7.75
CA SER A 45 0.13 -8.97 8.81
C SER A 45 0.24 -10.41 8.31
N PRO A 46 0.19 -11.41 9.20
CA PRO A 46 0.14 -12.80 8.78
C PRO A 46 -1.06 -13.06 7.87
N TYR A 47 -0.88 -13.91 6.86
CA TYR A 47 -1.97 -14.44 6.02
C TYR A 47 -1.98 -15.97 6.04
N GLY A 48 -0.89 -16.60 5.55
CA GLY A 48 -0.76 -18.07 5.51
C GLY A 48 -0.77 -18.76 6.88
N GLY A 49 -1.00 -20.07 6.89
CA GLY A 49 -1.21 -20.85 8.11
C GLY A 49 -2.70 -20.95 8.46
N ASN A 50 -3.11 -20.44 9.62
CA ASN A 50 -4.53 -20.34 9.96
C ASN A 50 -5.17 -19.16 9.22
N VAL A 51 -5.52 -19.37 7.95
CA VAL A 51 -6.04 -18.32 7.04
C VAL A 51 -7.30 -17.66 7.59
N ALA A 52 -8.23 -18.41 8.19
CA ALA A 52 -9.46 -17.84 8.74
C ALA A 52 -9.17 -16.84 9.87
N ARG A 53 -8.36 -17.23 10.87
CA ARG A 53 -7.96 -16.33 11.96
C ARG A 53 -7.17 -15.13 11.43
N ASN A 54 -6.21 -15.38 10.54
CA ASN A 54 -5.32 -14.36 10.01
C ASN A 54 -6.06 -13.35 9.13
N THR A 55 -7.08 -13.78 8.40
CA THR A 55 -7.98 -12.89 7.65
C THR A 55 -8.70 -11.94 8.59
N GLU A 56 -9.27 -12.45 9.68
CA GLU A 56 -9.98 -11.62 10.66
C GLU A 56 -9.03 -10.67 11.39
N TYR A 57 -7.82 -11.14 11.67
CA TYR A 57 -6.77 -10.31 12.24
C TYR A 57 -6.33 -9.19 11.29
N ALA A 58 -6.09 -9.49 10.02
CA ALA A 58 -5.73 -8.50 9.00
C ALA A 58 -6.81 -7.42 8.84
N ARG A 59 -8.10 -7.79 8.94
CA ARG A 59 -9.22 -6.83 8.96
C ARG A 59 -9.17 -5.92 10.19
N ALA A 60 -8.85 -6.47 11.36
CA ALA A 60 -8.70 -5.66 12.57
C ALA A 60 -7.50 -4.70 12.49
N CYS A 61 -6.37 -5.15 11.94
CA CYS A 61 -5.23 -4.30 11.63
C CYS A 61 -5.61 -3.17 10.66
N LEU A 62 -6.36 -3.50 9.60
CA LEU A 62 -6.83 -2.51 8.62
C LEU A 62 -7.72 -1.47 9.29
N LEU A 63 -8.63 -1.90 10.16
CA LEU A 63 -9.49 -1.01 10.95
C LEU A 63 -8.70 -0.11 11.90
N ASP A 64 -7.64 -0.62 12.53
CA ASP A 64 -6.75 0.19 13.39
C ASP A 64 -6.06 1.31 12.58
N CYS A 65 -5.49 1.00 11.41
CA CYS A 65 -4.92 2.01 10.51
C CYS A 65 -5.97 3.08 10.12
N LEU A 66 -7.18 2.66 9.73
CA LEU A 66 -8.26 3.58 9.38
C LEU A 66 -8.64 4.51 10.55
N ARG A 67 -8.71 3.98 11.78
CA ARG A 67 -8.99 4.76 13.00
C ARG A 67 -7.88 5.73 13.36
N ARG A 68 -6.63 5.47 12.95
CA ARG A 68 -5.49 6.41 13.07
C ARG A 68 -5.51 7.52 12.01
N GLY A 69 -6.53 7.53 11.15
CA GLY A 69 -6.65 8.52 10.08
C GLY A 69 -5.75 8.22 8.88
N GLU A 70 -5.25 6.98 8.76
CA GLU A 70 -4.39 6.53 7.67
C GLU A 70 -5.22 5.99 6.50
N ALA A 71 -4.60 5.88 5.33
CA ALA A 71 -5.15 5.23 4.15
C ALA A 71 -4.35 3.94 3.87
N PRO A 72 -4.71 2.82 4.51
CA PRO A 72 -3.96 1.57 4.40
C PRO A 72 -4.30 0.77 3.14
N ILE A 73 -3.29 0.12 2.56
CA ILE A 73 -3.44 -1.00 1.63
C ILE A 73 -2.94 -2.29 2.28
N ALA A 74 -3.74 -3.35 2.25
CA ALA A 74 -3.39 -4.69 2.72
C ALA A 74 -3.47 -5.66 1.54
N SER A 75 -2.47 -5.62 0.65
CA SER A 75 -2.46 -6.37 -0.62
C SER A 75 -2.52 -7.88 -0.40
N HIS A 76 -1.85 -8.41 0.63
CA HIS A 76 -1.88 -9.82 1.01
C HIS A 76 -3.27 -10.31 1.43
N LEU A 77 -4.13 -9.40 1.93
CA LEU A 77 -5.52 -9.70 2.24
C LEU A 77 -6.43 -9.49 1.03
N LEU A 78 -6.23 -8.41 0.26
CA LEU A 78 -7.12 -8.03 -0.83
C LEU A 78 -6.91 -8.88 -2.08
N HIS A 79 -5.66 -9.03 -2.54
CA HIS A 79 -5.36 -9.67 -3.82
C HIS A 79 -5.68 -11.17 -3.77
N THR A 80 -5.45 -11.83 -2.63
CA THR A 80 -5.76 -13.24 -2.42
C THR A 80 -7.27 -13.58 -2.43
N GLN A 81 -8.15 -12.57 -2.41
CA GLN A 81 -9.59 -12.77 -2.57
C GLN A 81 -10.04 -12.79 -4.03
N VAL A 82 -9.16 -12.37 -4.96
CA VAL A 82 -9.48 -12.27 -6.40
C VAL A 82 -8.46 -13.00 -7.28
N LEU A 83 -7.32 -13.41 -6.73
CA LEU A 83 -6.24 -14.17 -7.36
C LEU A 83 -6.06 -15.50 -6.62
N ASP A 84 -5.72 -16.55 -7.37
CA ASP A 84 -5.35 -17.86 -6.83
C ASP A 84 -3.86 -17.91 -6.49
N ASP A 85 -3.53 -17.85 -5.19
CA ASP A 85 -2.15 -17.88 -4.68
C ASP A 85 -1.41 -19.22 -4.97
N MET A 86 -2.14 -20.26 -5.39
CA MET A 86 -1.56 -21.54 -5.85
C MET A 86 -1.13 -21.52 -7.31
N ARG A 87 -1.58 -20.53 -8.08
CA ARG A 87 -1.17 -20.33 -9.47
C ARG A 87 0.03 -19.37 -9.52
N PRO A 88 1.20 -19.81 -10.03
CA PRO A 88 2.41 -18.98 -9.99
C PRO A 88 2.27 -17.62 -10.68
N ASP A 89 1.56 -17.57 -11.80
CA ASP A 89 1.29 -16.35 -12.59
C ASP A 89 0.42 -15.35 -11.82
N GLU A 90 -0.65 -15.83 -11.19
CA GLU A 90 -1.54 -14.97 -10.40
C GLU A 90 -0.89 -14.54 -9.08
N ARG A 91 -0.12 -15.43 -8.45
CA ARG A 91 0.70 -15.09 -7.27
C ARG A 91 1.69 -13.98 -7.57
N GLU A 92 2.43 -14.09 -8.67
CA GLU A 92 3.39 -13.07 -9.09
C GLU A 92 2.70 -11.73 -9.35
N LEU A 93 1.58 -11.73 -10.08
CA LEU A 93 0.77 -10.54 -10.33
C LEU A 93 0.35 -9.84 -9.02
N GLY A 94 -0.13 -10.61 -8.03
CA GLY A 94 -0.53 -10.08 -6.73
C GLY A 94 0.64 -9.46 -5.95
N ILE A 95 1.83 -10.08 -6.01
CA ILE A 95 3.05 -9.57 -5.38
C ILE A 95 3.51 -8.29 -6.07
N GLU A 96 3.58 -8.26 -7.39
CA GLU A 96 4.00 -7.08 -8.17
C GLU A 96 3.07 -5.88 -7.94
N ALA A 97 1.76 -6.11 -7.94
CA ALA A 97 0.77 -5.09 -7.64
C ALA A 97 0.95 -4.53 -6.22
N GLY A 98 1.22 -5.39 -5.23
CA GLY A 98 1.52 -4.98 -3.86
C GLY A 98 2.82 -4.16 -3.78
N LEU A 99 3.85 -4.56 -4.52
CA LEU A 99 5.13 -3.87 -4.57
C LEU A 99 5.05 -2.45 -5.13
N ALA A 100 4.18 -2.22 -6.10
CA ALA A 100 4.04 -0.92 -6.74
C ALA A 100 3.69 0.19 -5.73
N TRP A 101 3.03 -0.15 -4.62
CA TRP A 101 2.67 0.79 -3.56
C TRP A 101 3.87 1.39 -2.82
N TYR A 102 5.02 0.72 -2.76
CA TYR A 102 6.20 1.26 -2.08
C TYR A 102 6.72 2.56 -2.71
N ARG A 103 6.33 2.87 -3.95
CA ARG A 103 6.70 4.12 -4.64
C ARG A 103 6.03 5.35 -4.04
N VAL A 104 4.88 5.17 -3.39
CA VAL A 104 4.02 6.27 -2.91
C VAL A 104 3.67 6.17 -1.42
N ALA A 105 3.90 5.02 -0.80
CA ALA A 105 3.64 4.79 0.61
C ALA A 105 4.56 5.66 1.49
N GLU A 106 3.97 6.26 2.53
CA GLU A 106 4.68 7.08 3.50
C GLU A 106 5.29 6.23 4.62
N LYS A 107 4.72 5.04 4.87
CA LYS A 107 5.26 4.03 5.77
C LYS A 107 4.70 2.64 5.50
N CYS A 108 5.41 1.64 6.00
CA CYS A 108 4.98 0.26 6.11
C CYS A 108 4.71 -0.04 7.58
N VAL A 109 3.52 -0.52 7.90
CA VAL A 109 3.10 -0.88 9.25
C VAL A 109 3.01 -2.39 9.34
N VAL A 110 3.70 -2.97 10.33
CA VAL A 110 3.78 -4.42 10.52
C VAL A 110 3.14 -4.79 11.84
N TYR A 111 2.06 -5.57 11.78
CA TYR A 111 1.36 -6.06 12.96
C TYR A 111 1.88 -7.45 13.34
N GLU A 112 2.49 -7.57 14.53
CA GLU A 112 3.34 -8.71 14.89
C GLU A 112 2.80 -9.61 16.02
N ASP A 113 1.54 -9.46 16.43
CA ASP A 113 0.94 -10.20 17.55
C ASP A 113 1.00 -11.74 17.38
N PHE A 114 1.01 -12.24 16.14
CA PHE A 114 1.18 -13.66 15.82
C PHE A 114 2.56 -14.01 15.25
N GLY A 115 3.55 -13.17 15.52
CA GLY A 115 4.93 -13.34 15.06
C GLY A 115 5.16 -12.87 13.63
N MET A 116 6.42 -13.00 13.19
CA MET A 116 6.87 -12.57 11.88
C MET A 116 6.79 -13.73 10.87
N SER A 117 5.90 -13.64 9.89
CA SER A 117 5.86 -14.60 8.79
C SER A 117 6.98 -14.32 7.77
N ARG A 118 7.30 -15.31 6.93
CA ARG A 118 8.26 -15.12 5.82
C ARG A 118 7.83 -13.99 4.89
N GLY A 119 6.54 -13.93 4.52
CA GLY A 119 6.00 -12.88 3.65
C GLY A 119 6.14 -11.49 4.28
N MET A 120 5.84 -11.35 5.58
CA MET A 120 6.02 -10.08 6.29
C MET A 120 7.50 -9.68 6.40
N ALA A 121 8.41 -10.64 6.61
CA ALA A 121 9.84 -10.37 6.65
C ALA A 121 10.35 -9.88 5.28
N GLU A 122 9.89 -10.49 4.19
CA GLU A 122 10.17 -10.07 2.81
C GLU A 122 9.59 -8.67 2.52
N GLY A 123 8.35 -8.38 2.92
CA GLY A 123 7.72 -7.06 2.82
C GLY A 123 8.46 -5.99 3.64
N THR A 124 8.89 -6.33 4.87
CA THR A 124 9.70 -5.45 5.72
C THR A 124 11.06 -5.14 5.09
N ALA A 125 11.74 -6.15 4.52
CA ALA A 125 13.01 -5.96 3.83
C ALA A 125 12.86 -5.06 2.60
N ARG A 126 11.75 -5.23 1.85
CA ARG A 126 11.40 -4.40 0.70
C ARG A 126 11.11 -2.95 1.10
N ALA A 127 10.34 -2.74 2.16
CA ALA A 127 10.09 -1.39 2.71
C ALA A 127 11.42 -0.66 2.97
N ARG A 128 12.34 -1.34 3.67
CA ARG A 128 13.67 -0.81 3.96
C ARG A 128 14.48 -0.53 2.70
N SER A 129 14.46 -1.41 1.70
CA SER A 129 15.20 -1.20 0.44
C SER A 129 14.70 -0.01 -0.36
N TYR A 130 13.41 0.34 -0.23
CA TYR A 130 12.80 1.52 -0.86
C TYR A 130 12.86 2.78 0.02
N GLY A 131 13.51 2.72 1.18
CA GLY A 131 13.58 3.85 2.12
C GLY A 131 12.24 4.19 2.79
N VAL A 132 11.27 3.28 2.73
CA VAL A 132 9.97 3.44 3.38
C VAL A 132 10.09 3.08 4.87
N PRO A 133 9.79 4.00 5.80
CA PRO A 133 9.86 3.74 7.23
C PRO A 133 9.00 2.54 7.62
N VAL A 134 9.52 1.69 8.52
CA VAL A 134 8.79 0.53 9.07
C VAL A 134 8.38 0.83 10.50
N GLU A 135 7.08 0.71 10.78
CA GLU A 135 6.48 0.88 12.10
C GLU A 135 5.88 -0.45 12.56
N TYR A 136 6.30 -0.95 13.73
CA TYR A 136 5.74 -2.17 14.31
C TYR A 136 4.58 -1.84 15.24
N ARG A 137 3.49 -2.58 15.13
CA ARG A 137 2.28 -2.38 15.92
C ARG A 137 1.78 -3.67 16.53
N ARG A 138 1.02 -3.51 17.60
CA ARG A 138 0.29 -4.60 18.24
C ARG A 138 -1.16 -4.22 18.52
N LEU A 139 -2.05 -5.21 18.44
CA LEU A 139 -3.46 -5.10 18.84
C LEU A 139 -3.66 -5.89 20.12
N GLU A 140 -3.12 -5.37 21.23
CA GLU A 140 -3.12 -6.07 22.51
C GLU A 140 -4.52 -6.59 22.89
N GLY A 141 -4.59 -7.88 23.20
CA GLY A 141 -5.83 -8.53 23.60
C GLY A 141 -6.81 -8.81 22.46
N TRP A 142 -6.43 -8.58 21.19
CA TRP A 142 -7.27 -8.97 20.06
C TRP A 142 -7.51 -10.47 20.04
N ARG A 143 -8.77 -10.84 19.83
CA ARG A 143 -9.25 -12.22 19.70
C ARG A 143 -10.33 -12.27 18.64
N VAL A 144 -10.45 -13.41 17.96
CA VAL A 144 -11.59 -13.66 17.08
C VAL A 144 -12.86 -13.59 17.93
N ALA A 145 -13.87 -12.85 17.47
CA ALA A 145 -15.17 -12.85 18.12
C ALA A 145 -15.75 -14.27 18.09
N ALA A 146 -16.22 -14.74 19.24
CA ALA A 146 -16.79 -16.08 19.40
C ALA A 146 -18.12 -16.23 18.64
#